data_AF-E6KPQ7-F1
#
_entry.id   AF-E6KPQ7-F1
#
_cell.length_a   1.000
_cell.length_b   1.000
_cell.length_c   1.000
_cell.angle_alpha   90.00
_cell.angle_beta   90.00
_cell.angle_gamma   90.00
#
_symmetry.space_group_name_H-M   'P 1'
#
loop_
_entity.id
_entity.type
_entity.pdbx_description
1 polymer ?
#
loop_
_entity_poly.entity_id
_entity_poly.type
_entity_poly.pdbx_seq_one_letter_code
_entity_poly.pdbx_strand_id
1 'polypeptide(L)'
;MDGYQGGMNQGNMPPIPAPSGIPAPPSNAGAHYASVQGAAQAAQTGVSFTPMSAKSSRRIKRILLAVVACVILAVVAVVGVTVANWARTPEAKVREYLELLAAGKASAATSMVDPDLPNDQRGYLTDEVMASASARLEIEDIVASDSGRSKDYAVVATMRLNGERFTRKFRVSRASSTLGVLKNWKIQDALVSRVHVGGRFVPAFSVGGVKTEKSAEEGTGTTIIVYPGVYAFTPEDLGDYVAAEAKTAPVKASEEGGIDTTVASVEFEAHFTDKLEQAALEAAAAATNSCGTVPGNIDKMCPFQVQSKTLALLEIKKLPASMKAEARSPLEFVGQAVFRLQGMSTRGDSEPYDLESTVTAKVKLDEKGKMKLDASGKPEFEIKFS
;
A
#
# COMPACT_ATOMS: atom_id res chain seq x y z
N MET A 1 6.36 60.81 0.51
CA MET A 1 7.76 60.93 0.94
C MET A 1 8.37 59.56 0.70
N ASP A 2 8.54 59.18 -0.57
CA ASP A 2 9.69 59.42 -1.46
C ASP A 2 10.33 58.03 -1.64
N GLY A 3 10.47 57.43 -2.81
CA GLY A 3 10.76 57.96 -4.15
C GLY A 3 12.07 57.31 -4.64
N TYR A 4 12.16 57.02 -5.96
CA TYR A 4 13.21 56.32 -6.75
C TYR A 4 12.86 54.86 -7.11
N GLN A 5 12.40 54.47 -8.29
CA GLN A 5 12.50 54.91 -9.70
C GLN A 5 13.82 54.55 -10.41
N GLY A 6 13.70 53.68 -11.44
CA GLY A 6 14.46 53.76 -12.69
C GLY A 6 15.37 52.56 -13.02
N GLY A 7 15.10 51.88 -14.15
CA GLY A 7 16.10 51.07 -14.84
C GLY A 7 15.60 49.85 -15.62
N MET A 8 14.86 50.06 -16.71
CA MET A 8 14.60 49.02 -17.72
C MET A 8 15.90 48.71 -18.48
N ASN A 9 16.25 47.43 -18.65
CA ASN A 9 17.24 47.00 -19.64
C ASN A 9 16.56 46.06 -20.65
N GLN A 10 16.38 46.62 -21.85
CA GLN A 10 16.05 45.91 -23.08
C GLN A 10 17.35 45.46 -23.77
N GLY A 11 17.29 44.33 -24.46
CA GLY A 11 18.07 44.08 -25.68
C GLY A 11 19.29 43.17 -25.54
N ASN A 12 19.20 41.95 -26.06
CA ASN A 12 20.04 41.55 -27.19
C ASN A 12 19.49 40.26 -27.85
N MET A 13 18.75 40.44 -28.95
CA MET A 13 18.44 39.37 -29.90
C MET A 13 19.57 39.30 -30.95
N PRO A 14 20.05 38.12 -31.34
CA PRO A 14 20.98 37.98 -32.47
C PRO A 14 20.30 38.32 -33.80
N PRO A 15 21.04 38.83 -34.80
CA PRO A 15 20.47 39.40 -36.01
C PRO A 15 19.89 38.35 -36.98
N ILE A 16 18.75 38.71 -37.57
CA ILE A 16 18.10 38.06 -38.72
C ILE A 16 18.78 38.56 -40.01
N PRO A 17 19.22 37.68 -40.94
CA PRO A 17 19.58 38.11 -42.28
C PRO A 17 18.33 38.27 -43.16
N ALA A 18 18.23 39.42 -43.85
CA ALA A 18 17.20 39.74 -44.85
C ALA A 18 17.69 39.39 -46.29
N PRO A 19 16.79 39.36 -47.29
CA PRO A 19 16.89 38.53 -48.48
C PRO A 19 17.52 39.24 -49.70
N SER A 20 18.09 38.47 -50.63
CA SER A 20 18.46 38.86 -52.00
C SER A 20 18.71 37.54 -52.75
N GLY A 21 18.25 37.22 -53.95
CA GLY A 21 17.57 37.91 -55.04
C GLY A 21 17.77 36.99 -56.25
N ILE A 22 16.69 36.64 -56.93
CA ILE A 22 16.64 35.74 -58.10
C ILE A 22 17.29 36.43 -59.33
N PRO A 23 17.91 35.68 -60.24
CA PRO A 23 17.46 35.75 -61.63
C PRO A 23 17.13 34.36 -62.22
N ALA A 24 15.98 34.31 -62.88
CA ALA A 24 15.54 33.26 -63.81
C ALA A 24 15.52 33.85 -65.24
N PRO A 25 15.03 33.13 -66.26
CA PRO A 25 15.62 32.01 -67.01
C PRO A 25 15.79 32.40 -68.50
N PRO A 26 15.91 31.44 -69.44
CA PRO A 26 14.79 31.27 -70.38
C PRO A 26 14.37 29.79 -70.50
N SER A 27 13.07 29.48 -70.56
CA SER A 27 12.19 29.47 -71.76
C SER A 27 12.73 28.56 -72.89
N ASN A 28 11.98 27.65 -73.51
CA ASN A 28 10.53 27.57 -73.70
C ASN A 28 10.07 26.14 -74.00
N ALA A 29 8.79 25.94 -73.67
CA ALA A 29 7.94 24.82 -74.06
C ALA A 29 7.67 24.79 -75.57
N GLY A 30 7.24 23.62 -76.06
CA GLY A 30 6.63 23.50 -77.38
C GLY A 30 6.37 22.05 -77.75
N ALA A 31 5.16 21.59 -77.45
CA ALA A 31 4.66 20.28 -77.83
C ALA A 31 4.24 20.22 -79.32
N HIS A 32 4.17 18.97 -79.80
CA HIS A 32 3.22 18.42 -80.78
C HIS A 32 3.69 18.00 -82.19
N TYR A 33 3.33 16.74 -82.46
CA TYR A 33 2.98 16.01 -83.69
C TYR A 33 3.95 15.85 -84.89
N ALA A 34 4.02 14.57 -85.28
CA ALA A 34 3.91 14.02 -86.63
C ALA A 34 5.07 14.18 -87.64
N SER A 35 5.66 13.01 -87.90
CA SER A 35 5.62 12.31 -89.21
C SER A 35 6.81 12.43 -90.18
N VAL A 36 7.00 11.28 -90.85
CA VAL A 36 7.57 11.04 -92.19
C VAL A 36 9.08 10.79 -92.31
N GLN A 37 9.37 9.49 -92.49
CA GLN A 37 10.23 8.85 -93.52
C GLN A 37 11.51 9.56 -93.98
N GLY A 38 12.63 8.86 -93.81
CA GLY A 38 13.86 9.06 -94.58
C GLY A 38 14.77 7.84 -94.46
N ALA A 39 14.81 7.04 -95.52
CA ALA A 39 15.57 5.81 -95.67
C ALA A 39 17.07 6.06 -95.88
N ALA A 40 17.93 5.13 -95.42
CA ALA A 40 19.07 4.60 -96.17
C ALA A 40 19.77 3.45 -95.42
N GLN A 41 20.06 2.37 -96.16
CA GLN A 41 20.85 1.18 -95.82
C GLN A 41 22.31 1.57 -95.42
N ALA A 42 23.20 0.77 -94.83
CA ALA A 42 23.44 -0.67 -94.66
C ALA A 42 24.33 -0.81 -93.37
N ALA A 43 24.77 -1.93 -92.82
CA ALA A 43 24.99 -3.29 -93.29
C ALA A 43 25.00 -4.26 -92.09
N GLN A 44 24.85 -5.54 -92.42
CA GLN A 44 24.69 -6.67 -91.52
C GLN A 44 26.00 -7.08 -90.84
N THR A 45 25.93 -7.46 -89.57
CA THR A 45 26.66 -8.62 -89.05
C THR A 45 25.73 -9.37 -88.11
N GLY A 46 25.28 -10.54 -88.56
CA GLY A 46 24.31 -11.36 -87.85
C GLY A 46 24.88 -12.03 -86.60
N VAL A 47 24.12 -11.93 -85.52
CA VAL A 47 24.00 -13.02 -84.55
C VAL A 47 22.51 -13.33 -84.43
N SER A 48 22.16 -14.53 -84.87
CA SER A 48 20.82 -15.08 -84.90
C SER A 48 20.29 -15.26 -83.46
N PHE A 49 19.47 -14.33 -82.97
CA PHE A 49 18.58 -14.63 -81.85
C PHE A 49 17.35 -15.33 -82.41
N THR A 50 17.24 -16.62 -82.14
CA THR A 50 16.01 -17.38 -82.32
C THR A 50 14.85 -16.65 -81.61
N PRO A 51 13.71 -16.40 -82.28
CA PRO A 51 12.57 -15.75 -81.63
C PRO A 51 12.01 -16.69 -80.56
N MET A 52 12.13 -16.32 -79.29
CA MET A 52 11.44 -17.03 -78.22
C MET A 52 9.93 -16.96 -78.45
N SER A 53 9.31 -18.13 -78.59
CA SER A 53 7.87 -18.34 -78.63
C SER A 53 7.13 -17.47 -77.60
N ALA A 54 6.07 -16.78 -78.05
CA ALA A 54 5.17 -15.93 -77.24
C ALA A 54 4.44 -16.65 -76.08
N LYS A 55 4.73 -17.94 -75.87
CA LYS A 55 4.26 -18.76 -74.76
C LYS A 55 5.22 -18.74 -73.55
N SER A 56 6.52 -18.47 -73.75
CA SER A 56 7.53 -18.40 -72.69
C SER A 56 7.53 -17.05 -71.95
N SER A 57 7.37 -15.93 -72.67
CA SER A 57 7.36 -14.58 -72.06
C SER A 57 6.19 -14.35 -71.11
N ARG A 58 5.03 -15.01 -71.33
CA ARG A 58 3.88 -14.96 -70.43
C ARG A 58 4.12 -15.68 -69.11
N ARG A 59 4.88 -16.78 -69.10
CA ARG A 59 5.26 -17.48 -67.86
C ARG A 59 6.28 -16.66 -67.07
N ILE A 60 7.27 -16.09 -67.77
CA ILE A 60 8.27 -15.21 -67.15
C ILE A 60 7.61 -13.96 -66.55
N LYS A 61 6.69 -13.29 -67.28
CA LYS A 61 5.93 -12.14 -66.76
C LYS A 61 5.06 -12.49 -65.55
N ARG A 62 4.45 -13.68 -65.51
CA ARG A 62 3.68 -14.15 -64.34
C ARG A 62 4.57 -14.46 -63.14
N ILE A 63 5.73 -15.07 -63.36
CA ILE A 63 6.72 -15.30 -62.30
C ILE A 63 7.23 -13.97 -61.77
N LEU A 64 7.55 -13.01 -62.65
CA LEU A 64 8.02 -11.69 -62.26
C LEU A 64 6.95 -10.90 -61.50
N LEU A 65 5.68 -10.97 -61.95
CA LEU A 65 4.55 -10.39 -61.22
C LEU A 65 4.34 -11.06 -59.86
N ALA A 66 4.44 -12.39 -59.78
CA ALA A 66 4.33 -13.14 -58.53
C ALA A 66 5.47 -12.78 -57.57
N VAL A 67 6.70 -12.64 -58.07
CA VAL A 67 7.85 -12.21 -57.27
C VAL A 67 7.66 -10.78 -56.77
N VAL A 68 7.22 -9.85 -57.63
CA VAL A 68 6.91 -8.46 -57.22
C VAL A 68 5.79 -8.44 -56.18
N ALA A 69 4.73 -9.22 -56.35
CA ALA A 69 3.66 -9.34 -55.38
C ALA A 69 4.15 -9.92 -54.03
N CYS A 70 5.00 -10.96 -54.05
CA CYS A 70 5.63 -11.51 -52.85
C CYS A 70 6.53 -10.47 -52.14
N VAL A 71 7.29 -9.67 -52.88
CA VAL A 71 8.14 -8.61 -52.31
C VAL A 71 7.26 -7.54 -51.65
N ILE A 72 6.18 -7.11 -52.29
CA ILE A 72 5.24 -6.14 -51.70
C ILE A 72 4.63 -6.69 -50.40
N LEU A 73 4.18 -7.95 -50.40
CA LEU A 73 3.66 -8.60 -49.19
C LEU A 73 4.71 -8.70 -48.08
N ALA A 74 5.96 -9.01 -48.42
CA ALA A 74 7.06 -9.04 -47.45
C ALA A 74 7.33 -7.66 -46.83
N VAL A 75 7.31 -6.59 -47.64
CA VAL A 75 7.47 -5.21 -47.14
C VAL A 75 6.31 -4.84 -46.21
N VAL A 76 5.06 -5.15 -46.59
CA VAL A 76 3.88 -4.90 -45.74
C VAL A 76 3.99 -5.68 -44.42
N ALA A 77 4.44 -6.93 -44.46
CA ALA A 77 4.64 -7.75 -43.26
C ALA A 77 5.75 -7.17 -42.35
N VAL A 78 6.90 -6.77 -42.92
CA VAL A 78 8.00 -6.16 -42.15
C VAL A 78 7.55 -4.83 -41.54
N VAL A 79 6.93 -3.95 -42.33
CA VAL A 79 6.40 -2.67 -41.82
C VAL A 79 5.37 -2.92 -40.73
N GLY A 80 4.44 -3.87 -40.93
CA GLY A 80 3.47 -4.26 -39.92
C GLY A 80 4.11 -4.76 -38.61
N VAL A 81 5.15 -5.59 -38.70
CA VAL A 81 5.93 -6.05 -37.53
C VAL A 81 6.66 -4.89 -36.86
N THR A 82 7.23 -3.96 -37.62
CA THR A 82 7.91 -2.79 -37.04
C THR A 82 6.93 -1.88 -36.30
N VAL A 83 5.77 -1.57 -36.88
CA VAL A 83 4.73 -0.76 -36.25
C VAL A 83 4.18 -1.47 -35.00
N ALA A 84 3.93 -2.79 -35.07
CA ALA A 84 3.48 -3.56 -33.92
C ALA A 84 4.53 -3.64 -32.81
N ASN A 85 5.82 -3.62 -33.15
CA ASN A 85 6.91 -3.57 -32.17
C ASN A 85 7.12 -2.16 -31.60
N TRP A 86 6.78 -1.10 -32.33
CA TRP A 86 6.83 0.27 -31.81
C TRP A 86 5.80 0.51 -30.71
N ALA A 87 4.65 -0.16 -30.74
CA ALA A 87 3.68 -0.12 -29.65
C ALA A 87 4.07 -1.03 -28.46
N ARG A 88 5.00 -1.97 -28.65
CA ARG A 88 5.47 -2.91 -27.62
C ARG A 88 6.83 -2.47 -27.08
N THR A 89 6.82 -1.41 -26.28
CA THR A 89 7.99 -0.90 -25.57
C THR A 89 7.96 -1.31 -24.08
N PRO A 90 9.10 -1.33 -23.37
CA PRO A 90 9.11 -1.61 -21.93
C PRO A 90 8.30 -0.57 -21.13
N GLU A 91 8.27 0.69 -21.56
CA GLU A 91 7.49 1.77 -20.97
C GLU A 91 5.99 1.53 -21.13
N ALA A 92 5.55 1.06 -22.31
CA ALA A 92 4.16 0.69 -22.54
C ALA A 92 3.73 -0.44 -21.59
N LYS A 93 4.62 -1.40 -21.32
CA LYS A 93 4.33 -2.50 -20.39
C LYS A 93 4.24 -2.01 -18.94
N VAL A 94 5.13 -1.13 -18.50
CA VAL A 94 5.05 -0.50 -17.16
C VAL A 94 3.79 0.36 -17.04
N ARG A 95 3.43 1.10 -18.08
CA ARG A 95 2.18 1.88 -18.11
C ARG A 95 0.96 1.00 -17.91
N GLU A 96 0.85 -0.09 -18.67
CA GLU A 96 -0.26 -1.06 -18.54
C GLU A 96 -0.39 -1.58 -17.10
N TYR A 97 0.73 -1.94 -16.47
CA TYR A 97 0.75 -2.36 -15.07
C TYR A 97 0.22 -1.28 -14.11
N LEU A 98 0.74 -0.06 -14.23
CA LEU A 98 0.34 1.04 -13.36
C LEU A 98 -1.11 1.47 -13.59
N GLU A 99 -1.63 1.36 -14.82
CA GLU A 99 -3.03 1.63 -15.13
C GLU A 99 -3.97 0.64 -14.46
N LEU A 100 -3.59 -0.64 -14.38
CA LEU A 100 -4.33 -1.63 -13.61
C LEU A 100 -4.39 -1.26 -12.12
N LEU A 101 -3.26 -0.80 -11.55
CA LEU A 101 -3.20 -0.35 -10.16
C LEU A 101 -4.04 0.91 -9.93
N ALA A 102 -3.94 1.91 -10.80
CA ALA A 102 -4.75 3.12 -10.76
C ALA A 102 -6.26 2.81 -10.85
N ALA A 103 -6.62 1.81 -11.65
CA ALA A 103 -7.99 1.34 -11.82
C ALA A 103 -8.48 0.40 -10.70
N GLY A 104 -7.64 0.04 -9.72
CA GLY A 104 -8.03 -0.86 -8.62
C GLY A 104 -8.04 -2.36 -8.99
N LYS A 105 -7.44 -2.76 -10.11
CA LYS A 105 -7.44 -4.16 -10.61
C LYS A 105 -6.21 -4.93 -10.11
N ALA A 106 -6.16 -5.21 -8.81
CA ALA A 106 -5.04 -5.87 -8.15
C ALA A 106 -4.74 -7.26 -8.75
N SER A 107 -5.76 -8.07 -8.99
CA SER A 107 -5.63 -9.45 -9.50
C SER A 107 -5.01 -9.48 -10.89
N ALA A 108 -5.43 -8.56 -11.76
CA ALA A 108 -4.84 -8.39 -13.09
C ALA A 108 -3.39 -7.90 -13.00
N ALA A 109 -3.10 -6.96 -12.09
CA ALA A 109 -1.75 -6.45 -11.88
C ALA A 109 -0.80 -7.56 -11.35
N THR A 110 -1.23 -8.34 -10.35
CA THR A 110 -0.50 -9.49 -9.79
C THR A 110 -0.28 -10.58 -10.85
N SER A 111 -1.24 -10.80 -11.75
CA SER A 111 -1.08 -11.74 -12.87
C SER A 111 0.00 -11.28 -13.86
N MET A 112 0.21 -9.97 -13.97
CA MET A 112 1.24 -9.41 -14.84
C MET A 112 2.63 -9.42 -14.21
N VAL A 113 2.70 -9.17 -12.89
CA VAL A 113 3.92 -9.12 -12.10
C VAL A 113 3.68 -9.81 -10.76
N ASP A 114 4.20 -11.03 -10.62
CA ASP A 114 4.09 -11.77 -9.36
C ASP A 114 5.06 -11.17 -8.32
N PRO A 115 4.60 -10.79 -7.12
CA PRO A 115 5.45 -10.28 -6.05
C PRO A 115 6.34 -11.34 -5.38
N ASP A 116 6.28 -12.61 -5.80
CA ASP A 116 7.02 -13.76 -5.26
C ASP A 116 6.75 -14.00 -3.76
N LEU A 117 5.50 -13.76 -3.35
CA LEU A 117 5.05 -13.93 -1.96
C LEU A 117 4.42 -15.30 -1.75
N PRO A 118 4.56 -15.92 -0.57
CA PRO A 118 3.76 -17.08 -0.21
C PRO A 118 2.27 -16.71 -0.11
N ASN A 119 1.38 -17.68 -0.35
CA ASN A 119 -0.06 -17.42 -0.51
C ASN A 119 -0.72 -16.78 0.72
N ASP A 120 -0.26 -17.10 1.92
CA ASP A 120 -0.73 -16.52 3.19
C ASP A 120 -0.41 -15.02 3.33
N GLN A 121 0.60 -14.51 2.61
CA GLN A 121 0.96 -13.09 2.59
C GLN A 121 0.26 -12.29 1.49
N ARG A 122 -0.50 -12.96 0.60
CA ARG A 122 -1.20 -12.32 -0.53
C ARG A 122 -2.63 -11.87 -0.19
N GLY A 123 -3.09 -12.10 1.05
CA GLY A 123 -4.50 -11.90 1.44
C GLY A 123 -5.05 -10.49 1.20
N TYR A 124 -4.19 -9.47 1.10
CA TYR A 124 -4.58 -8.09 0.84
C TYR A 124 -4.33 -7.61 -0.60
N LEU A 125 -3.77 -8.46 -1.48
CA LEU A 125 -3.50 -8.13 -2.88
C LEU A 125 -4.71 -8.41 -3.78
N THR A 126 -5.88 -7.89 -3.38
CA THR A 126 -7.17 -8.14 -4.05
C THR A 126 -7.82 -6.86 -4.56
N ASP A 127 -8.75 -7.03 -5.51
CA ASP A 127 -9.47 -5.91 -6.15
C ASP A 127 -10.35 -5.20 -5.11
N GLU A 128 -10.93 -5.94 -4.16
CA GLU A 128 -11.80 -5.42 -3.10
C GLU A 128 -11.03 -4.51 -2.14
N VAL A 129 -9.82 -4.91 -1.73
CA VAL A 129 -8.98 -4.08 -0.86
C VAL A 129 -8.60 -2.78 -1.57
N MET A 130 -8.16 -2.85 -2.84
CA MET A 130 -7.85 -1.65 -3.61
C MET A 130 -9.08 -0.77 -3.91
N ALA A 131 -10.27 -1.37 -4.04
CA ALA A 131 -11.51 -0.63 -4.20
C ALA A 131 -11.88 0.15 -2.92
N SER A 132 -11.47 -0.32 -1.73
CA SER A 132 -11.69 0.38 -0.47
C SER A 132 -10.75 1.57 -0.25
N ALA A 133 -9.73 1.75 -1.09
CA ALA A 133 -8.81 2.87 -0.98
C ALA A 133 -9.54 4.19 -1.28
N SER A 134 -9.44 5.16 -0.37
CA SER A 134 -10.01 6.50 -0.53
C SER A 134 -9.30 7.31 -1.63
N ALA A 135 -8.03 7.02 -1.88
CA ALA A 135 -7.28 7.51 -3.02
C ALA A 135 -6.38 6.39 -3.58
N ARG A 136 -6.21 6.38 -4.90
CA ARG A 136 -5.37 5.42 -5.63
C ARG A 136 -4.22 6.13 -6.33
N LEU A 137 -3.33 5.32 -6.89
CA LEU A 137 -2.19 5.76 -7.66
C LEU A 137 -2.62 6.57 -8.90
N GLU A 138 -1.96 7.69 -9.13
CA GLU A 138 -2.05 8.47 -10.36
C GLU A 138 -0.72 8.41 -11.10
N ILE A 139 -0.77 8.18 -12.42
CA ILE A 139 0.42 8.13 -13.27
C ILE A 139 0.69 9.53 -13.78
N GLU A 140 1.90 10.04 -13.56
CA GLU A 140 2.29 11.37 -14.03
C GLU A 140 3.22 11.28 -15.24
N ASP A 141 4.28 10.48 -15.16
CA ASP A 141 5.26 10.34 -16.24
C ASP A 141 5.90 8.94 -16.24
N ILE A 142 6.30 8.46 -17.41
CA ILE A 142 6.99 7.17 -17.56
C ILE A 142 8.04 7.32 -18.67
N VAL A 143 9.31 7.16 -18.29
CA VAL A 143 10.45 7.38 -19.18
C VAL A 143 11.37 6.16 -19.13
N ALA A 144 11.84 5.70 -20.29
CA ALA A 144 12.93 4.72 -20.32
C ALA A 144 14.22 5.34 -19.78
N SER A 145 14.88 4.61 -18.90
CA SER A 145 16.24 4.88 -18.48
C SER A 145 17.16 3.98 -19.30
N ASP A 146 18.06 4.60 -20.06
CA ASP A 146 18.92 3.92 -21.02
C ASP A 146 19.85 2.93 -20.32
N SER A 147 19.64 1.64 -20.55
CA SER A 147 20.43 0.57 -19.93
C SER A 147 21.60 0.21 -20.84
N GLY A 148 22.58 1.11 -20.95
CA GLY A 148 23.78 0.94 -21.76
C GLY A 148 24.30 -0.50 -21.75
N ARG A 149 24.04 -1.24 -22.83
CA ARG A 149 24.48 -2.62 -23.12
C ARG A 149 23.94 -3.76 -22.21
N SER A 150 22.98 -3.53 -21.31
CA SER A 150 22.38 -4.60 -20.49
C SER A 150 21.19 -5.30 -21.18
N LYS A 151 20.93 -6.57 -20.85
CA LYS A 151 19.70 -7.29 -21.25
C LYS A 151 18.47 -6.82 -20.47
N ASP A 152 18.69 -6.13 -19.36
CA ASP A 152 17.66 -5.55 -18.50
C ASP A 152 17.49 -4.07 -18.82
N TYR A 153 16.24 -3.67 -19.03
CA TYR A 153 15.82 -2.31 -19.31
C TYR A 153 15.30 -1.69 -18.02
N ALA A 154 15.63 -0.44 -17.79
CA ALA A 154 15.09 0.32 -16.68
C ALA A 154 14.01 1.26 -17.19
N VAL A 155 12.88 1.33 -16.50
CA VAL A 155 11.83 2.30 -16.76
C VAL A 155 11.58 3.06 -15.47
N VAL A 156 11.68 4.39 -15.53
CA VAL A 156 11.41 5.26 -14.41
C VAL A 156 9.98 5.78 -14.55
N ALA A 157 9.15 5.48 -13.57
CA ALA A 157 7.79 6.00 -13.49
C ALA A 157 7.69 7.01 -12.35
N THR A 158 7.11 8.16 -12.65
CA THR A 158 6.73 9.16 -11.67
C THR A 158 5.22 9.13 -11.49
N MET A 159 4.80 9.03 -10.23
CA MET A 159 3.42 8.80 -9.85
C MET A 159 3.04 9.73 -8.70
N ARG A 160 1.74 9.87 -8.45
CA ARG A 160 1.20 10.56 -7.28
C ARG A 160 0.30 9.63 -6.48
N LEU A 161 0.28 9.83 -5.17
CA LEU A 161 -0.71 9.25 -4.28
C LEU A 161 -1.17 10.34 -3.32
N ASN A 162 -2.47 10.61 -3.30
CA ASN A 162 -3.06 11.67 -2.47
C ASN A 162 -2.37 13.03 -2.65
N GLY A 163 -2.06 13.38 -3.90
CA GLY A 163 -1.35 14.62 -4.26
C GLY A 163 0.17 14.58 -4.07
N GLU A 164 0.71 13.57 -3.40
CA GLU A 164 2.16 13.48 -3.15
C GLU A 164 2.88 12.70 -4.24
N ARG A 165 3.91 13.31 -4.83
CA ARG A 165 4.67 12.78 -5.96
C ARG A 165 5.82 11.89 -5.48
N PHE A 166 5.99 10.72 -6.09
CA PHE A 166 7.11 9.81 -5.86
C PHE A 166 7.55 9.10 -7.16
N THR A 167 8.75 8.53 -7.15
CA THR A 167 9.34 7.91 -8.35
C THR A 167 9.75 6.47 -8.06
N ARG A 168 9.55 5.58 -9.03
CA ARG A 168 9.97 4.18 -8.97
C ARG A 168 10.70 3.78 -10.25
N LYS A 169 11.83 3.06 -10.08
CA LYS A 169 12.57 2.44 -11.17
C LYS A 169 12.17 0.96 -11.30
N PHE A 170 11.52 0.60 -12.39
CA PHE A 170 11.16 -0.77 -12.73
C PHE A 170 12.25 -1.45 -13.55
N ARG A 171 12.61 -2.68 -13.20
CA ARG A 171 13.38 -3.56 -14.08
C ARG A 171 12.44 -4.31 -15.02
N VAL A 172 12.76 -4.26 -16.31
CA VAL A 172 11.99 -4.90 -17.37
C VAL A 172 12.94 -5.73 -18.22
N SER A 173 12.62 -7.00 -18.46
CA SER A 173 13.43 -7.86 -19.33
C SER A 173 12.62 -8.31 -20.55
N ARG A 174 13.33 -8.73 -21.60
CA ARG A 174 12.68 -9.30 -22.79
C ARG A 174 12.12 -10.69 -22.46
N ALA A 175 10.85 -10.90 -22.75
CA ALA A 175 10.20 -12.19 -22.73
C ALA A 175 10.32 -12.89 -24.10
N SER A 176 9.88 -14.16 -24.19
CA SER A 176 9.84 -14.91 -25.44
C SER A 176 9.01 -14.16 -26.48
N SER A 177 9.54 -14.04 -27.70
CA SER A 177 8.86 -13.31 -28.78
C SER A 177 7.63 -14.07 -29.29
N THR A 178 6.50 -13.39 -29.43
CA THR A 178 5.33 -13.96 -30.11
C THR A 178 5.60 -14.03 -31.61
N LEU A 179 5.30 -15.17 -32.23
CA LEU A 179 5.54 -15.41 -33.67
C LEU A 179 7.01 -15.19 -34.12
N GLY A 180 7.98 -15.30 -33.20
CA GLY A 180 9.41 -15.16 -33.49
C GLY A 180 9.92 -13.74 -33.79
N VAL A 181 9.02 -12.76 -33.93
CA VAL A 181 9.37 -11.39 -34.37
C VAL A 181 8.80 -10.28 -33.49
N LEU A 182 7.75 -10.56 -32.72
CA LEU A 182 7.11 -9.57 -31.86
C LEU A 182 7.79 -9.53 -30.49
N LYS A 183 8.31 -8.36 -30.11
CA LYS A 183 8.98 -8.17 -28.82
C LYS A 183 7.95 -8.21 -27.69
N ASN A 184 8.27 -8.97 -26.65
CA ASN A 184 7.50 -9.01 -25.41
C ASN A 184 8.37 -8.59 -24.24
N TRP A 185 7.73 -8.03 -23.21
CA TRP A 185 8.40 -7.46 -22.04
C TRP A 185 7.78 -8.03 -20.76
N LYS A 186 8.63 -8.34 -19.78
CA LYS A 186 8.24 -8.79 -18.45
C LYS A 186 8.82 -7.83 -17.41
N ILE A 187 7.97 -7.26 -16.58
CA ILE A 187 8.39 -6.49 -15.41
C ILE A 187 8.85 -7.49 -14.35
N GLN A 188 9.95 -7.18 -13.67
CA GLN A 188 10.54 -8.04 -12.65
C GLN A 188 10.11 -7.66 -11.23
N ASP A 189 9.81 -6.38 -11.01
CA ASP A 189 9.56 -5.85 -9.67
C ASP A 189 8.09 -5.45 -9.52
N ALA A 190 7.35 -6.15 -8.65
CA ALA A 190 6.00 -5.76 -8.28
C ALA A 190 6.02 -4.47 -7.44
N LEU A 191 5.02 -3.61 -7.65
CA LEU A 191 4.84 -2.37 -6.89
C LEU A 191 3.98 -2.65 -5.64
N VAL A 192 4.46 -3.52 -4.76
CA VAL A 192 3.80 -3.82 -3.47
C VAL A 192 4.58 -3.21 -2.33
N SER A 193 3.90 -2.99 -1.21
CA SER A 193 4.45 -2.31 -0.04
C SER A 193 4.10 -3.01 1.25
N ARG A 194 5.09 -3.04 2.14
CA ARG A 194 4.98 -3.59 3.48
C ARG A 194 4.44 -2.53 4.45
N VAL A 195 3.38 -2.87 5.17
CA VAL A 195 2.78 -2.04 6.21
C VAL A 195 2.87 -2.76 7.54
N HIS A 196 3.42 -2.09 8.55
CA HIS A 196 3.38 -2.57 9.91
C HIS A 196 2.11 -2.06 10.59
N VAL A 197 1.37 -2.95 11.25
CA VAL A 197 0.14 -2.63 11.98
C VAL A 197 0.28 -3.11 13.41
N GLY A 198 0.42 -2.16 14.33
CA GLY A 198 0.52 -2.38 15.76
C GLY A 198 -0.66 -1.79 16.53
N GLY A 199 -0.58 -1.86 17.86
CA GLY A 199 -1.63 -1.43 18.77
C GLY A 199 -1.77 -2.41 19.92
N ARG A 200 -1.54 -1.93 21.15
CA ARG A 200 -1.82 -2.71 22.37
C ARG A 200 -3.33 -2.88 22.53
N PHE A 201 -3.75 -4.04 23.05
CA PHE A 201 -5.16 -4.39 23.28
C PHE A 201 -6.05 -4.41 22.02
N VAL A 202 -5.46 -4.33 20.82
CA VAL A 202 -6.16 -4.53 19.55
C VAL A 202 -5.84 -5.93 19.02
N PRO A 203 -6.77 -6.89 19.16
CA PRO A 203 -6.50 -8.29 18.84
C PRO A 203 -6.58 -8.60 17.35
N ALA A 204 -7.31 -7.81 16.57
CA ALA A 204 -7.44 -7.95 15.14
C ALA A 204 -7.66 -6.59 14.48
N PHE A 205 -7.47 -6.52 13.17
CA PHE A 205 -7.84 -5.36 12.37
C PHE A 205 -8.31 -5.79 10.98
N SER A 206 -9.02 -4.90 10.30
CA SER A 206 -9.45 -5.08 8.92
C SER A 206 -8.99 -3.95 8.01
N VAL A 207 -8.74 -4.29 6.75
CA VAL A 207 -8.50 -3.33 5.66
C VAL A 207 -9.29 -3.82 4.46
N GLY A 208 -10.19 -2.98 3.92
CA GLY A 208 -11.01 -3.34 2.77
C GLY A 208 -11.83 -4.63 2.94
N GLY A 209 -12.29 -4.90 4.17
CA GLY A 209 -13.06 -6.09 4.52
C GLY A 209 -12.22 -7.36 4.77
N VAL A 210 -10.90 -7.32 4.52
CA VAL A 210 -10.00 -8.43 4.85
C VAL A 210 -9.51 -8.27 6.29
N LYS A 211 -9.84 -9.23 7.14
CA LYS A 211 -9.50 -9.26 8.56
C LYS A 211 -8.23 -10.07 8.81
N THR A 212 -7.36 -9.56 9.68
CA THR A 212 -6.17 -10.26 10.18
C THR A 212 -6.14 -10.20 11.69
N GLU A 213 -5.93 -11.37 12.31
CA GLU A 213 -5.63 -11.46 13.74
C GLU A 213 -4.18 -11.02 13.99
N LYS A 214 -3.98 -10.22 15.03
CA LYS A 214 -2.65 -9.80 15.45
C LYS A 214 -2.03 -10.87 16.33
N SER A 215 -0.71 -11.06 16.20
CA SER A 215 0.03 -11.88 17.16
C SER A 215 -0.10 -11.30 18.58
N ALA A 216 -0.17 -12.21 19.54
CA ALA A 216 -0.30 -11.94 20.97
C ALA A 216 0.94 -11.30 21.61
N GLU A 217 2.09 -11.42 20.96
CA GLU A 217 3.33 -10.86 21.46
C GLU A 217 3.22 -9.33 21.57
N GLU A 218 3.30 -8.83 22.82
CA GLU A 218 3.28 -7.39 23.09
C GLU A 218 4.46 -6.73 22.37
N GLY A 219 4.15 -5.82 21.42
CA GLY A 219 5.14 -5.03 20.69
C GLY A 219 5.54 -5.57 19.32
N THR A 220 5.12 -6.78 18.93
CA THR A 220 5.30 -7.27 17.54
C THR A 220 4.00 -7.05 16.78
N GLY A 221 3.84 -5.85 16.22
CA GLY A 221 2.74 -5.60 15.28
C GLY A 221 2.77 -6.60 14.11
N THR A 222 1.65 -6.78 13.44
CA THR A 222 1.57 -7.65 12.27
C THR A 222 1.99 -6.89 11.02
N THR A 223 2.60 -7.58 10.08
CA THR A 223 2.97 -7.01 8.79
C THR A 223 2.03 -7.50 7.71
N ILE A 224 1.51 -6.58 6.90
CA ILE A 224 0.71 -6.90 5.70
C ILE A 224 1.37 -6.31 4.46
N ILE A 225 0.99 -6.85 3.29
CA ILE A 225 1.49 -6.38 2.01
C ILE A 225 0.31 -5.92 1.16
N VAL A 226 0.35 -4.68 0.70
CA VAL A 226 -0.71 -4.04 -0.08
C VAL A 226 -0.16 -3.35 -1.32
N TYR A 227 -1.01 -3.12 -2.32
CA TYR A 227 -0.70 -2.20 -3.41
C TYR A 227 -0.83 -0.73 -2.95
N PRO A 228 -0.16 0.23 -3.62
CA PRO A 228 -0.22 1.63 -3.24
C PRO A 228 -1.65 2.19 -3.24
N GLY A 229 -1.99 2.89 -2.17
CA GLY A 229 -3.34 3.41 -1.94
C GLY A 229 -3.44 4.10 -0.57
N VAL A 230 -4.53 4.82 -0.34
CA VAL A 230 -4.86 5.37 0.98
C VAL A 230 -5.96 4.53 1.62
N TYR A 231 -5.60 3.77 2.64
CA TYR A 231 -6.47 2.77 3.24
C TYR A 231 -6.91 3.16 4.65
N ALA A 232 -8.16 2.81 4.99
CA ALA A 232 -8.63 2.80 6.36
C ALA A 232 -8.30 1.44 7.00
N PHE A 233 -7.65 1.49 8.16
CA PHE A 233 -7.35 0.37 9.02
C PHE A 233 -8.32 0.43 10.20
N THR A 234 -9.16 -0.58 10.35
CA THR A 234 -10.21 -0.61 11.36
C THR A 234 -9.86 -1.64 12.42
N PRO A 235 -9.84 -1.29 13.72
CA PRO A 235 -9.63 -2.27 14.78
C PRO A 235 -10.86 -3.19 14.89
N GLU A 236 -10.61 -4.48 15.08
CA GLU A 236 -11.63 -5.53 15.12
C GLU A 236 -11.52 -6.33 16.43
N ASP A 237 -12.60 -7.01 16.80
CA ASP A 237 -12.67 -7.89 17.98
C ASP A 237 -12.27 -7.26 19.32
N LEU A 238 -12.45 -5.94 19.47
CA LEU A 238 -12.10 -5.22 20.71
C LEU A 238 -12.95 -5.65 21.93
N GLY A 239 -14.15 -6.19 21.68
CA GLY A 239 -15.13 -6.48 22.73
C GLY A 239 -15.75 -5.21 23.32
N ASP A 240 -16.34 -5.33 24.50
CA ASP A 240 -17.10 -4.26 25.17
C ASP A 240 -16.24 -3.34 26.05
N TYR A 241 -15.03 -3.79 26.40
CA TYR A 241 -14.20 -3.17 27.44
C TYR A 241 -13.04 -2.33 26.88
N VAL A 242 -12.78 -2.46 25.58
CA VAL A 242 -11.73 -1.75 24.87
C VAL A 242 -12.35 -1.05 23.67
N ALA A 243 -11.92 0.18 23.42
CA ALA A 243 -12.29 0.93 22.23
C ALA A 243 -11.01 1.48 21.57
N ALA A 244 -11.02 1.52 20.24
CA ALA A 244 -9.94 2.09 19.43
C ALA A 244 -10.56 2.65 18.15
N GLU A 245 -9.98 3.73 17.63
CA GLU A 245 -10.46 4.37 16.42
C GLU A 245 -9.79 3.81 15.17
N ALA A 246 -10.52 3.83 14.05
CA ALA A 246 -9.94 3.52 12.75
C ALA A 246 -8.90 4.58 12.37
N LYS A 247 -7.80 4.16 11.76
CA LYS A 247 -6.74 5.04 11.27
C LYS A 247 -6.63 4.95 9.76
N THR A 248 -6.50 6.09 9.10
CA THR A 248 -6.28 6.14 7.64
C THR A 248 -4.82 6.44 7.36
N ALA A 249 -4.17 5.64 6.50
CA ALA A 249 -2.76 5.82 6.16
C ALA A 249 -2.51 5.74 4.65
N PRO A 250 -1.70 6.65 4.08
CA PRO A 250 -1.20 6.51 2.72
C PRO A 250 -0.09 5.45 2.67
N VAL A 251 -0.23 4.49 1.78
CA VAL A 251 0.79 3.47 1.52
C VAL A 251 1.34 3.71 0.12
N LYS A 252 2.56 4.26 0.03
CA LYS A 252 3.28 4.41 -1.24
C LYS A 252 4.12 3.19 -1.53
N ALA A 253 4.68 3.10 -2.74
CA ALA A 253 5.72 2.13 -3.05
C ALA A 253 7.06 2.47 -2.37
N SER A 254 7.86 1.45 -2.04
CA SER A 254 9.27 1.65 -1.66
C SER A 254 10.07 2.26 -2.83
N GLU A 255 10.82 3.32 -2.56
CA GLU A 255 11.65 4.00 -3.56
C GLU A 255 12.82 3.11 -4.02
N GLU A 256 13.45 2.40 -3.08
CA GLU A 256 14.64 1.57 -3.32
C GLU A 256 14.33 0.27 -4.05
N GLY A 257 13.06 -0.16 -4.03
CA GLY A 257 12.62 -1.39 -4.69
C GLY A 257 12.98 -2.64 -3.92
N GLY A 258 12.07 -3.05 -3.05
CA GLY A 258 12.15 -4.29 -2.29
C GLY A 258 10.93 -4.37 -1.37
N ILE A 259 10.42 -5.58 -1.14
CA ILE A 259 9.28 -5.82 -0.25
C ILE A 259 9.71 -5.73 1.23
N ASP A 260 11.02 -5.71 1.50
CA ASP A 260 11.58 -5.83 2.84
C ASP A 260 11.53 -4.53 3.65
N THR A 261 11.36 -3.38 3.01
CA THR A 261 11.28 -2.10 3.69
C THR A 261 9.83 -1.80 4.08
N THR A 262 9.58 -1.65 5.38
CA THR A 262 8.31 -1.10 5.89
C THR A 262 8.22 0.38 5.52
N VAL A 263 7.26 0.73 4.66
CA VAL A 263 7.08 2.10 4.15
C VAL A 263 5.95 2.86 4.84
N ALA A 264 5.11 2.15 5.60
CA ALA A 264 4.06 2.72 6.44
C ALA A 264 3.94 1.94 7.75
N SER A 265 3.65 2.66 8.83
CA SER A 265 3.36 2.08 10.14
C SER A 265 2.04 2.67 10.66
N VAL A 266 1.14 1.80 11.12
CA VAL A 266 -0.15 2.15 11.71
C VAL A 266 -0.17 1.60 13.13
N GLU A 267 -0.20 2.48 14.13
CA GLU A 267 -0.29 2.08 15.54
C GLU A 267 -1.67 2.44 16.06
N PHE A 268 -2.49 1.47 16.45
CA PHE A 268 -3.78 1.78 17.08
C PHE A 268 -3.61 2.24 18.52
N GLU A 269 -4.42 3.23 18.91
CA GLU A 269 -4.49 3.73 20.28
C GLU A 269 -5.79 3.22 20.91
N ALA A 270 -5.66 2.15 21.70
CA ALA A 270 -6.76 1.60 22.46
C ALA A 270 -6.91 2.32 23.81
N HIS A 271 -8.15 2.54 24.22
CA HIS A 271 -8.52 3.01 25.54
C HIS A 271 -9.56 2.08 26.16
N PHE A 272 -9.61 2.06 27.49
CA PHE A 272 -10.61 1.31 28.22
C PHE A 272 -11.93 2.07 28.28
N THR A 273 -13.03 1.36 28.17
CA THR A 273 -14.38 1.95 28.17
C THR A 273 -14.89 2.12 29.60
N ASP A 274 -15.91 2.97 29.77
CA ASP A 274 -16.63 3.13 31.05
C ASP A 274 -17.18 1.79 31.58
N LYS A 275 -17.47 0.83 30.70
CA LYS A 275 -17.91 -0.52 31.11
C LYS A 275 -16.82 -1.26 31.89
N LEU A 276 -15.54 -1.07 31.52
CA LEU A 276 -14.43 -1.69 32.25
C LEU A 276 -14.23 -1.02 33.60
N GLU A 277 -14.33 0.32 33.67
CA GLU A 277 -14.28 1.07 34.92
C GLU A 277 -15.39 0.63 35.88
N GLN A 278 -16.61 0.45 35.35
CA GLN A 278 -17.75 -0.05 36.12
C GLN A 278 -17.53 -1.48 36.59
N ALA A 279 -16.99 -2.37 35.75
CA ALA A 279 -16.67 -3.72 36.17
C ALA A 279 -15.57 -3.77 37.26
N ALA A 280 -14.57 -2.90 37.16
CA ALA A 280 -13.53 -2.74 38.19
C ALA A 280 -14.14 -2.22 39.50
N LEU A 281 -15.09 -1.28 39.42
CA LEU A 281 -15.81 -0.75 40.58
C LEU A 281 -16.65 -1.83 41.28
N GLU A 282 -17.39 -2.63 40.51
CA GLU A 282 -18.15 -3.76 41.04
C GLU A 282 -17.25 -4.78 41.74
N ALA A 283 -16.12 -5.14 41.12
CA ALA A 283 -15.16 -6.07 41.70
C ALA A 283 -14.51 -5.52 42.99
N ALA A 284 -14.12 -4.24 42.99
CA ALA A 284 -13.55 -3.57 44.15
C ALA A 284 -14.57 -3.44 45.30
N ALA A 285 -15.83 -3.12 45.00
CA ALA A 285 -16.90 -3.07 45.98
C ALA A 285 -17.20 -4.46 46.57
N ALA A 286 -17.25 -5.50 45.73
CA ALA A 286 -17.42 -6.89 46.19
C ALA A 286 -16.26 -7.34 47.11
N ALA A 287 -15.02 -7.02 46.75
CA ALA A 287 -13.85 -7.32 47.58
C ALA A 287 -13.89 -6.54 48.90
N THR A 288 -14.26 -5.26 48.87
CA THR A 288 -14.42 -4.43 50.08
C THR A 288 -15.50 -5.01 51.00
N ASN A 289 -16.63 -5.45 50.44
CA ASN A 289 -17.70 -6.13 51.19
C ASN A 289 -17.23 -7.45 51.81
N SER A 290 -16.48 -8.27 51.07
CA SER A 290 -15.87 -9.49 51.59
C SER A 290 -14.93 -9.19 52.75
N CYS A 291 -14.06 -8.18 52.59
CA CYS A 291 -13.12 -7.79 53.64
C CYS A 291 -13.81 -7.20 54.88
N GLY A 292 -14.95 -6.53 54.73
CA GLY A 292 -15.74 -6.03 55.85
C GLY A 292 -16.62 -7.08 56.53
N THR A 293 -16.64 -8.33 56.06
CA THR A 293 -17.52 -9.40 56.56
C THR A 293 -16.70 -10.56 57.11
N VAL A 294 -17.02 -11.06 58.30
CA VAL A 294 -16.40 -12.29 58.84
C VAL A 294 -17.10 -13.52 58.23
N PRO A 295 -16.37 -14.53 57.68
CA PRO A 295 -14.93 -14.71 57.69
C PRO A 295 -14.19 -14.20 56.43
N GLY A 296 -14.83 -13.49 55.50
CA GLY A 296 -14.15 -12.94 54.31
C GLY A 296 -12.99 -12.00 54.65
N ASN A 297 -13.05 -11.33 55.81
CA ASN A 297 -12.05 -10.41 56.32
C ASN A 297 -10.64 -11.01 56.53
N ILE A 298 -10.53 -12.34 56.66
CA ILE A 298 -9.23 -13.04 56.81
C ILE A 298 -8.60 -13.44 55.47
N ASP A 299 -9.20 -13.07 54.33
CA ASP A 299 -8.56 -13.28 53.02
C ASP A 299 -7.27 -12.44 52.93
N LYS A 300 -6.24 -13.02 52.31
CA LYS A 300 -4.94 -12.38 52.09
C LYS A 300 -5.04 -11.11 51.25
N MET A 301 -6.09 -10.95 50.43
CA MET A 301 -6.29 -9.73 49.65
C MET A 301 -6.64 -8.52 50.54
N CYS A 302 -7.24 -8.73 51.71
CA CYS A 302 -7.75 -7.66 52.56
C CYS A 302 -6.63 -6.86 53.24
N PRO A 303 -6.87 -5.61 53.67
CA PRO A 303 -5.89 -4.86 54.45
C PRO A 303 -5.44 -5.66 55.68
N PHE A 304 -4.15 -5.64 56.00
CA PHE A 304 -3.56 -6.46 57.07
C PHE A 304 -4.28 -6.28 58.42
N GLN A 305 -4.68 -5.05 58.75
CA GLN A 305 -5.36 -4.70 59.99
C GLN A 305 -6.79 -5.27 60.07
N VAL A 306 -7.41 -5.53 58.92
CA VAL A 306 -8.75 -6.13 58.81
C VAL A 306 -8.69 -7.66 58.97
N GLN A 307 -7.54 -8.28 58.70
CA GLN A 307 -7.29 -9.74 58.78
C GLN A 307 -7.18 -10.24 60.23
N SER A 308 -8.25 -10.12 61.01
CA SER A 308 -8.28 -10.53 62.40
C SER A 308 -9.57 -11.27 62.76
N LYS A 309 -9.44 -12.31 63.59
CA LYS A 309 -10.57 -13.10 64.14
C LYS A 309 -11.11 -12.52 65.45
N THR A 310 -10.49 -11.46 65.98
CA THR A 310 -10.75 -10.94 67.34
C THR A 310 -11.06 -9.44 67.32
N LEU A 311 -11.60 -8.92 66.21
CA LEU A 311 -12.10 -7.55 66.16
C LEU A 311 -13.41 -7.45 66.94
N ALA A 312 -13.50 -6.46 67.82
CA ALA A 312 -14.73 -6.09 68.51
C ALA A 312 -15.70 -5.32 67.57
N LEU A 313 -15.14 -4.58 66.62
CA LEU A 313 -15.89 -3.86 65.57
C LEU A 313 -15.17 -4.01 64.22
N LEU A 314 -15.94 -4.32 63.19
CA LEU A 314 -15.57 -4.25 61.79
C LEU A 314 -16.78 -3.74 61.01
N GLU A 315 -16.66 -2.55 60.43
CA GLU A 315 -17.72 -1.91 59.66
C GLU A 315 -17.13 -1.29 58.40
N ILE A 316 -17.88 -1.33 57.30
CA ILE A 316 -17.51 -0.61 56.07
C ILE A 316 -18.11 0.79 56.16
N LYS A 317 -17.25 1.79 56.37
CA LYS A 317 -17.64 3.20 56.37
C LYS A 317 -17.87 3.73 54.95
N LYS A 318 -17.08 3.24 54.00
CA LYS A 318 -17.10 3.73 52.63
C LYS A 318 -16.69 2.64 51.65
N LEU A 319 -17.55 2.38 50.67
CA LEU A 319 -17.22 1.62 49.47
C LEU A 319 -16.52 2.52 48.45
N PRO A 320 -15.69 1.95 47.56
CA PRO A 320 -15.22 2.69 46.39
C PRO A 320 -16.42 3.22 45.61
N ALA A 321 -16.40 4.52 45.29
CA ALA A 321 -17.46 5.19 44.52
C ALA A 321 -17.11 5.33 43.04
N SER A 322 -15.83 5.27 42.72
CA SER A 322 -15.28 5.30 41.36
C SER A 322 -13.94 4.59 41.35
N MET A 323 -13.58 4.03 40.21
CA MET A 323 -12.27 3.47 39.95
C MET A 323 -11.64 4.27 38.80
N LYS A 324 -10.38 4.66 38.92
CA LYS A 324 -9.66 5.38 37.85
C LYS A 324 -8.43 4.60 37.42
N ALA A 325 -8.19 4.54 36.11
CA ALA A 325 -6.97 3.94 35.60
C ALA A 325 -5.73 4.71 36.11
N GLU A 326 -4.72 3.95 36.54
CA GLU A 326 -3.44 4.48 36.98
C GLU A 326 -2.64 4.96 35.76
N ALA A 327 -2.11 6.18 35.81
CA ALA A 327 -1.49 6.83 34.65
C ALA A 327 -0.28 6.04 34.10
N ARG A 328 0.44 5.32 34.97
CA ARG A 328 1.63 4.53 34.62
C ARG A 328 1.33 3.04 34.39
N SER A 329 0.12 2.61 34.71
CA SER A 329 -0.28 1.21 34.66
C SER A 329 -1.76 1.17 34.24
N PRO A 330 -2.07 1.37 32.95
CA PRO A 330 -3.45 1.59 32.49
C PRO A 330 -4.37 0.39 32.74
N LEU A 331 -3.80 -0.79 33.05
CA LEU A 331 -4.53 -2.00 33.45
C LEU A 331 -4.90 -2.04 34.94
N GLU A 332 -4.40 -1.11 35.74
CA GLU A 332 -4.65 -1.01 37.17
C GLU A 332 -5.61 0.14 37.43
N PHE A 333 -6.76 -0.18 38.01
CA PHE A 333 -7.76 0.79 38.39
C PHE A 333 -7.75 0.96 39.90
N VAL A 334 -7.81 2.21 40.37
CA VAL A 334 -7.63 2.54 41.78
C VAL A 334 -8.86 3.26 42.33
N GLY A 335 -9.29 2.88 43.53
CA GLY A 335 -10.38 3.50 44.28
C GLY A 335 -10.08 3.54 45.78
N GLN A 336 -10.95 4.21 46.53
CA GLN A 336 -10.79 4.42 47.98
C GLN A 336 -11.89 3.73 48.77
N ALA A 337 -11.51 2.95 49.77
CA ALA A 337 -12.40 2.31 50.73
C ALA A 337 -12.04 2.72 52.16
N VAL A 338 -13.01 2.69 53.07
CA VAL A 338 -12.77 3.00 54.49
C VAL A 338 -13.43 1.93 55.36
N PHE A 339 -12.64 1.34 56.25
CA PHE A 339 -13.09 0.38 57.26
C PHE A 339 -13.01 1.00 58.65
N ARG A 340 -14.03 0.86 59.48
CA ARG A 340 -13.95 1.19 60.90
C ARG A 340 -13.63 -0.06 61.69
N LEU A 341 -12.57 0.00 62.49
CA LEU A 341 -12.02 -1.12 63.24
C LEU A 341 -11.97 -0.81 64.73
N GLN A 342 -12.19 -1.84 65.55
CA GLN A 342 -11.91 -1.82 66.98
C GLN A 342 -11.37 -3.19 67.38
N GLY A 343 -10.18 -3.23 68.00
CA GLY A 343 -9.60 -4.49 68.47
C GLY A 343 -10.21 -4.92 69.82
N MET A 344 -10.35 -6.22 70.06
CA MET A 344 -10.46 -6.71 71.43
C MET A 344 -9.14 -6.46 72.15
N SER A 345 -9.20 -5.73 73.25
CA SER A 345 -8.07 -5.54 74.15
C SER A 345 -8.35 -6.23 75.47
N THR A 346 -7.33 -6.86 76.05
CA THR A 346 -7.38 -7.45 77.40
C THR A 346 -7.05 -6.43 78.51
N ARG A 347 -6.73 -5.17 78.15
CA ARG A 347 -6.25 -4.12 79.08
C ARG A 347 -7.01 -2.77 78.99
N GLY A 348 -8.19 -2.73 78.36
CA GLY A 348 -9.05 -1.54 78.26
C GLY A 348 -9.60 -1.29 76.85
N ASP A 349 -10.71 -0.57 76.71
CA ASP A 349 -11.37 -0.33 75.43
C ASP A 349 -10.43 0.37 74.43
N SER A 350 -10.08 -0.30 73.33
CA SER A 350 -9.42 0.39 72.22
C SER A 350 -10.45 1.29 71.55
N GLU A 351 -10.13 2.56 71.29
CA GLU A 351 -11.09 3.44 70.59
C GLU A 351 -11.24 2.98 69.14
N PRO A 352 -12.47 2.99 68.58
CA PRO A 352 -12.66 2.72 67.16
C PRO A 352 -11.91 3.75 66.30
N TYR A 353 -11.20 3.27 65.29
CA TYR A 353 -10.52 4.11 64.31
C TYR A 353 -10.93 3.76 62.88
N ASP A 354 -10.81 4.73 61.98
CA ASP A 354 -11.10 4.55 60.57
C ASP A 354 -9.78 4.26 59.83
N LEU A 355 -9.74 3.12 59.15
CA LEU A 355 -8.66 2.69 58.27
C LEU A 355 -9.03 3.07 56.84
N GLU A 356 -8.36 4.10 56.32
CA GLU A 356 -8.39 4.40 54.89
C GLU A 356 -7.56 3.35 54.15
N SER A 357 -8.10 2.83 53.05
CA SER A 357 -7.44 1.82 52.24
C SER A 357 -7.65 2.10 50.77
N THR A 358 -6.58 1.96 50.01
CA THR A 358 -6.66 2.06 48.55
C THR A 358 -6.89 0.67 47.99
N VAL A 359 -7.98 0.50 47.22
CA VAL A 359 -8.27 -0.74 46.51
C VAL A 359 -7.80 -0.61 45.06
N THR A 360 -6.99 -1.57 44.63
CA THR A 360 -6.48 -1.67 43.27
C THR A 360 -7.09 -2.90 42.61
N ALA A 361 -7.72 -2.70 41.44
CA ALA A 361 -8.23 -3.76 40.58
C ALA A 361 -7.38 -3.83 39.32
N LYS A 362 -6.55 -4.87 39.20
CA LYS A 362 -5.70 -5.11 38.03
C LYS A 362 -6.39 -6.06 37.08
N VAL A 363 -6.59 -5.65 35.83
CA VAL A 363 -7.15 -6.50 34.78
C VAL A 363 -6.24 -7.71 34.54
N LYS A 364 -6.81 -8.92 34.56
CA LYS A 364 -6.08 -10.13 34.17
C LYS A 364 -6.10 -10.30 32.65
N LEU A 365 -4.94 -10.59 32.08
CA LEU A 365 -4.79 -10.96 30.68
C LEU A 365 -4.55 -12.48 30.58
N ASP A 366 -4.96 -13.07 29.47
CA ASP A 366 -4.61 -14.45 29.11
C ASP A 366 -3.17 -14.54 28.57
N GLU A 367 -2.73 -15.76 28.26
CA GLU A 367 -1.39 -16.02 27.69
C GLU A 367 -1.18 -15.33 26.33
N LYS A 368 -2.27 -14.87 25.70
CA LYS A 368 -2.27 -14.17 24.41
C LYS A 368 -2.37 -12.65 24.56
N GLY A 369 -2.28 -12.11 25.79
CA GLY A 369 -2.40 -10.68 26.06
C GLY A 369 -3.81 -10.12 25.87
N LYS A 370 -4.84 -10.97 25.71
CA LYS A 370 -6.24 -10.56 25.67
C LYS A 370 -6.82 -10.49 27.06
N MET A 371 -7.82 -9.63 27.28
CA MET A 371 -8.52 -9.53 28.55
C MET A 371 -9.20 -10.87 28.89
N LYS A 372 -8.89 -11.40 30.07
CA LYS A 372 -9.50 -12.64 30.55
C LYS A 372 -10.91 -12.35 31.04
N LEU A 373 -11.89 -13.01 30.45
CA LEU A 373 -13.29 -12.90 30.82
C LEU A 373 -13.75 -14.18 31.54
N ASP A 374 -14.63 -14.04 32.52
CA ASP A 374 -15.30 -15.15 33.19
C ASP A 374 -16.39 -15.77 32.31
N ALA A 375 -17.05 -16.82 32.82
CA ALA A 375 -18.12 -17.52 32.09
C ALA A 375 -19.34 -16.64 31.77
N SER A 376 -19.49 -15.49 32.44
CA SER A 376 -20.55 -14.51 32.20
C SER A 376 -20.12 -13.38 31.26
N GLY A 377 -18.88 -13.41 30.75
CA GLY A 377 -18.32 -12.36 29.90
C GLY A 377 -17.86 -11.12 30.68
N LYS A 378 -17.71 -11.20 32.02
CA LYS A 378 -17.16 -10.11 32.83
C LYS A 378 -15.63 -10.23 32.96
N PRO A 379 -14.90 -9.11 32.99
CA PRO A 379 -13.45 -9.13 33.12
C PRO A 379 -13.03 -9.66 34.50
N GLU A 380 -12.00 -10.50 34.51
CA GLU A 380 -11.38 -10.95 35.75
C GLU A 380 -10.36 -9.92 36.24
N PHE A 381 -10.39 -9.65 37.55
CA PHE A 381 -9.43 -8.76 38.21
C PHE A 381 -8.60 -9.49 39.27
N GLU A 382 -7.35 -9.06 39.43
CA GLU A 382 -6.56 -9.28 40.63
C GLU A 382 -6.75 -8.08 41.56
N ILE A 383 -7.34 -8.30 42.73
CA ILE A 383 -7.63 -7.25 43.71
C ILE A 383 -6.53 -7.19 44.77
N LYS A 384 -6.09 -5.99 45.11
CA LYS A 384 -5.15 -5.71 46.21
C LYS A 384 -5.60 -4.50 46.99
N PHE A 385 -5.40 -4.53 48.31
CA PHE A 385 -5.54 -3.37 49.18
C PHE A 385 -4.16 -2.90 49.66
N SER A 386 -3.97 -1.58 49.74
CA SER A 386 -2.76 -0.94 50.26
C SER A 386 -3.06 0.20 51.21
#